data_AF-A0AAX2DNA8-F1
#
_entry.id   AF-A0AAX2DNA8-F1
#
_cell.length_a   1.000
_cell.length_b   1.000
_cell.length_c   1.000
_cell.angle_alpha   90.00
_cell.angle_beta   90.00
_cell.angle_gamma   90.00
#
_symmetry.space_group_name_H-M   'P 1'
#
loop_
_entity.id
_entity.type
_entity.pdbx_description
1 polymer ?
#
loop_
_entity_poly.entity_id
_entity_poly.type
_entity_poly.pdbx_seq_one_letter_code
_entity_poly.pdbx_strand_id
1 'polypeptide(L)'
;MTLLDDQQLALDKLEQYKVGALFMKPGAGKTRVACELIKDVEPDYVLWLTPFQTKDNLAKEIGKWDYQFPQDIVGIESLSNSDQLYLTCRDKLKKANNSYIIMDESLKIKNKNALRTQRAIKLSRLASYKLIMNGTPLSRNILDLWSQLEFLSPKILNLTFSQFKKTFCEYVTITQLTETNKQSMDIIKQYHNLEYLYKLITPFIFSSSIDLKVDWHYIRHDYSIDEALLKKYYELKEDYLKKAAAYTININFLEMSQVMQHCYCLSSEKFTITESLVNGKEDTTIIFCKYKRSEEALLKAFPNVKVTTFAKSSYGLNLQAYNQIIYFDKTFDYSQRDQSERRIYRTGQVNDCYYHDLSGNVGLDHIIDSNISKKTNLLQEIKKELSQKNSFEVIMNAF
;
A
#
# COMPACT_ATOMS: atom_id res chain seq x y z
N MET A 1 21.80 -12.46 24.30
CA MET A 1 21.73 -11.09 23.76
C MET A 1 20.48 -10.44 24.32
N THR A 2 20.54 -9.18 24.75
CA THR A 2 19.37 -8.40 25.18
C THR A 2 18.48 -8.06 23.97
N LEU A 3 17.16 -8.02 24.18
CA LEU A 3 16.19 -7.61 23.17
C LEU A 3 16.22 -6.08 23.03
N LEU A 4 15.88 -5.57 21.85
CA LEU A 4 15.66 -4.13 21.66
C LEU A 4 14.32 -3.72 22.31
N ASP A 5 14.16 -2.46 22.68
CA ASP A 5 12.93 -1.97 23.34
C ASP A 5 11.66 -2.28 22.51
N ASP A 6 11.68 -2.02 21.21
CA ASP A 6 10.58 -2.37 20.29
C ASP A 6 10.30 -3.89 20.23
N GLN A 7 11.32 -4.71 20.42
CA GLN A 7 11.17 -6.18 20.44
C GLN A 7 10.53 -6.61 21.75
N GLN A 8 10.92 -6.01 22.87
CA GLN A 8 10.32 -6.30 24.18
C GLN A 8 8.85 -5.88 24.21
N LEU A 9 8.52 -4.67 23.74
CA LEU A 9 7.13 -4.20 23.65
C LEU A 9 6.26 -5.11 22.77
N ALA A 10 6.83 -5.68 21.70
CA ALA A 10 6.14 -6.63 20.85
C ALA A 10 5.83 -7.95 21.58
N LEU A 11 6.79 -8.44 22.39
CA LEU A 11 6.63 -9.65 23.19
C LEU A 11 5.59 -9.45 24.28
N ASP A 12 5.76 -8.44 25.13
CA ASP A 12 4.85 -8.13 26.24
C ASP A 12 3.40 -7.99 25.75
N LYS A 13 3.21 -7.42 24.55
CA LYS A 13 1.89 -7.27 23.96
C LYS A 13 1.31 -8.59 23.45
N LEU A 14 2.10 -9.42 22.76
CA LEU A 14 1.59 -10.57 22.03
C LEU A 14 1.62 -11.89 22.83
N GLU A 15 2.46 -12.01 23.86
CA GLU A 15 2.59 -13.23 24.69
C GLU A 15 1.27 -13.67 25.34
N GLN A 16 0.40 -12.71 25.67
CA GLN A 16 -0.90 -12.95 26.29
C GLN A 16 -1.94 -13.57 25.33
N TYR A 17 -1.64 -13.69 24.03
CA TYR A 17 -2.57 -14.17 23.01
C TYR A 17 -2.02 -15.39 22.26
N LYS A 18 -2.91 -16.35 21.96
CA LYS A 18 -2.58 -17.48 21.05
C LYS A 18 -2.48 -17.06 19.57
N VAL A 19 -2.84 -15.82 19.27
CA VAL A 19 -2.85 -15.27 17.92
C VAL A 19 -2.20 -13.89 17.94
N GLY A 20 -1.33 -13.61 16.98
CA GLY A 20 -0.64 -12.33 16.90
C GLY A 20 -0.32 -11.92 15.47
N ALA A 21 -0.23 -10.61 15.25
CA ALA A 21 0.22 -10.01 14.01
C ALA A 21 1.38 -9.07 14.30
N LEU A 22 2.54 -9.38 13.73
CA LEU A 22 3.78 -8.65 13.92
C LEU A 22 4.09 -7.82 12.69
N PHE A 23 3.75 -6.54 12.73
CA PHE A 23 3.98 -5.58 11.65
C PHE A 23 5.17 -4.66 11.97
N MET A 24 6.36 -5.23 11.89
CA MET A 24 7.61 -4.51 12.13
C MET A 24 8.37 -4.24 10.84
N LYS A 25 9.10 -3.13 10.78
CA LYS A 25 9.90 -2.78 9.61
C LYS A 25 10.95 -3.87 9.30
N PRO A 26 11.28 -4.10 8.01
CA PRO A 26 12.38 -4.99 7.65
C PRO A 26 13.66 -4.62 8.41
N GLY A 27 14.38 -5.61 8.94
CA GLY A 27 15.58 -5.37 9.75
C GLY A 27 15.35 -5.09 11.23
N ALA A 28 14.10 -4.85 11.69
CA ALA A 28 13.80 -4.62 13.11
C ALA A 28 13.86 -5.89 13.99
N GLY A 29 14.20 -7.05 13.40
CA GLY A 29 14.33 -8.32 14.12
C GLY A 29 13.00 -9.03 14.43
N LYS A 30 12.01 -8.93 13.54
CA LYS A 30 10.72 -9.63 13.67
C LYS A 30 10.86 -11.15 13.80
N THR A 31 11.81 -11.76 13.07
CA THR A 31 12.13 -13.19 13.22
C THR A 31 12.58 -13.52 14.64
N ARG A 32 13.35 -12.63 15.29
CA ARG A 32 13.80 -12.79 16.67
C ARG A 32 12.62 -12.76 17.64
N VAL A 33 11.73 -11.77 17.51
CA VAL A 33 10.50 -11.68 18.33
C VAL A 33 9.65 -12.94 18.16
N ALA A 34 9.47 -13.41 16.93
CA ALA A 34 8.73 -14.63 16.67
C ALA A 34 9.37 -15.85 17.35
N CYS A 35 10.70 -15.98 17.31
CA CYS A 35 11.41 -17.06 17.99
C CYS A 35 11.26 -17.01 19.51
N GLU A 36 11.29 -15.83 20.14
CA GLU A 36 11.05 -15.71 21.59
C GLU A 36 9.60 -16.06 21.95
N LEU A 37 8.59 -15.59 21.19
CA LEU A 37 7.19 -16.02 21.38
C LEU A 37 7.01 -17.54 21.27
N ILE A 38 7.72 -18.17 20.35
CA ILE A 38 7.69 -19.62 20.16
C ILE A 38 8.35 -20.32 21.35
N LYS A 39 9.47 -19.80 21.82
CA LYS A 39 10.22 -20.36 22.95
C LYS A 39 9.36 -20.40 24.22
N ASP A 40 8.64 -19.32 24.53
CA ASP A 40 7.81 -19.26 25.74
C ASP A 40 6.61 -20.22 25.70
N VAL A 41 6.18 -20.63 24.50
CA VAL A 41 5.08 -21.58 24.29
C VAL A 41 5.53 -23.04 24.34
N GLU A 42 6.82 -23.32 24.07
CA GLU A 42 7.41 -24.66 23.95
C GLU A 42 6.55 -25.63 23.09
N PRO A 43 6.32 -25.32 21.80
CA PRO A 43 5.48 -26.15 20.94
C PRO A 43 6.17 -27.48 20.56
N ASP A 44 5.37 -28.54 20.42
CA ASP A 44 5.83 -29.85 19.95
C ASP A 44 6.02 -29.90 18.42
N TYR A 45 5.49 -28.90 17.71
CA TYR A 45 5.72 -28.72 16.28
C TYR A 45 5.50 -27.28 15.81
N VAL A 46 6.42 -26.77 15.00
CA VAL A 46 6.36 -25.44 14.39
C VAL A 46 6.33 -25.53 12.87
N LEU A 47 5.37 -24.87 12.23
CA LEU A 47 5.29 -24.76 10.78
C LEU A 47 5.47 -23.30 10.35
N TRP A 48 6.58 -23.03 9.66
CA TRP A 48 6.83 -21.74 9.02
C TRP A 48 6.37 -21.78 7.57
N LEU A 49 5.50 -20.86 7.21
CA LEU A 49 5.11 -20.56 5.84
C LEU A 49 5.78 -19.25 5.41
N THR A 50 6.47 -19.27 4.28
CA THR A 50 7.25 -18.13 3.77
C THR A 50 7.21 -18.12 2.24
N PRO A 51 7.45 -16.99 1.55
CA PRO A 51 7.75 -17.04 0.12
C PRO A 51 8.88 -18.03 -0.17
N PHE A 52 8.76 -18.80 -1.25
CA PHE A 52 9.76 -19.80 -1.62
C PHE A 52 11.17 -19.19 -1.72
N GLN A 53 11.29 -17.98 -2.25
CA GLN A 53 12.55 -17.26 -2.45
C GLN A 53 13.26 -16.86 -1.14
N THR A 54 12.53 -16.73 -0.04
CA THR A 54 13.09 -16.28 1.25
C THR A 54 13.27 -17.41 2.26
N LYS A 55 12.96 -18.65 1.87
CA LYS A 55 13.03 -19.84 2.74
C LYS A 55 14.42 -20.03 3.38
N ASP A 56 15.48 -19.95 2.58
CA ASP A 56 16.85 -20.18 3.09
C ASP A 56 17.32 -19.02 3.97
N ASN A 57 16.89 -17.80 3.67
CA ASN A 57 17.19 -16.64 4.51
C ASN A 57 16.50 -16.75 5.87
N LEU A 58 15.21 -17.13 5.89
CA LEU A 58 14.48 -17.38 7.12
C LEU A 58 15.12 -18.50 7.94
N ALA A 59 15.51 -19.61 7.30
CA ALA A 59 16.21 -20.71 7.97
C ALA A 59 17.52 -20.25 8.62
N LYS A 60 18.33 -19.45 7.91
CA LYS A 60 19.55 -18.86 8.47
C LYS A 60 19.27 -17.90 9.60
N GLU A 61 18.21 -17.09 9.51
CA GLU A 61 17.83 -16.17 10.59
C GLU A 61 17.36 -16.90 11.84
N ILE A 62 16.54 -17.94 11.70
CA ILE A 62 16.12 -18.79 12.82
C ILE A 62 17.34 -19.47 13.45
N GLY A 63 18.24 -20.01 12.64
CA GLY A 63 19.45 -20.70 13.12
C GLY A 63 20.49 -19.79 13.80
N LYS A 64 20.35 -18.46 13.75
CA LYS A 64 21.15 -17.55 14.58
C LYS A 64 20.77 -17.65 16.06
N TRP A 65 19.59 -18.16 16.35
CA TRP A 65 19.04 -18.26 17.68
C TRP A 65 19.02 -19.76 18.05
N ASP A 66 19.65 -20.11 19.17
CA ASP A 66 19.85 -21.50 19.60
C ASP A 66 18.58 -22.09 20.23
N TYR A 67 17.48 -22.11 19.47
CA TYR A 67 16.23 -22.72 19.89
C TYR A 67 16.02 -24.06 19.19
N GLN A 68 15.80 -25.11 19.98
CA GLN A 68 15.52 -26.45 19.47
C GLN A 68 14.04 -26.78 19.64
N PHE A 69 13.28 -26.59 18.56
CA PHE A 69 11.92 -27.09 18.46
C PHE A 69 11.73 -27.81 17.11
N PRO A 70 10.93 -28.89 17.05
CA PRO A 70 10.65 -29.58 15.79
C PRO A 70 9.96 -28.63 14.81
N GLN A 71 10.60 -28.35 13.67
CA GLN A 71 10.10 -27.36 12.72
C GLN A 71 10.23 -27.76 11.25
N ASP A 72 9.27 -27.30 10.45
CA ASP A 72 9.35 -27.30 8.99
C ASP A 72 9.26 -25.86 8.46
N ILE A 73 10.07 -25.53 7.45
CA ILE A 73 9.97 -24.27 6.69
C ILE A 73 9.51 -24.58 5.26
N VAL A 74 8.35 -24.05 4.89
CA VAL A 74 7.65 -24.39 3.66
C VAL A 74 7.35 -23.15 2.83
N GLY A 75 7.69 -23.22 1.54
CA GLY A 75 7.33 -22.20 0.56
C GLY A 75 5.81 -22.17 0.32
N ILE A 76 5.18 -21.01 0.48
CA ILE A 76 3.73 -20.87 0.30
C ILE A 76 3.29 -21.19 -1.14
N GLU A 77 4.14 -20.90 -2.13
CA GLU A 77 3.92 -21.27 -3.53
C GLU A 77 4.00 -22.80 -3.73
N SER A 78 4.94 -23.47 -3.07
CA SER A 78 5.07 -24.93 -3.10
C SER A 78 3.86 -25.62 -2.45
N LEU A 79 3.34 -25.05 -1.36
CA LEU A 79 2.15 -25.55 -0.67
C LEU A 79 0.91 -25.55 -1.59
N SER A 80 0.79 -24.57 -2.50
CA SER A 80 -0.27 -24.57 -3.51
C SER A 80 -0.07 -25.58 -4.63
N ASN A 81 1.18 -25.85 -5.03
CA ASN A 81 1.48 -26.66 -6.21
C ASN A 81 1.61 -28.16 -5.90
N SER A 82 1.77 -28.54 -4.62
CA SER A 82 1.95 -29.94 -4.21
C SER A 82 0.92 -30.37 -3.18
N ASP A 83 0.04 -31.29 -3.57
CA ASP A 83 -0.95 -31.91 -2.68
C ASP A 83 -0.27 -32.75 -1.62
N GLN A 84 0.76 -33.50 -2.00
CA GLN A 84 1.53 -34.31 -1.06
C GLN A 84 2.14 -33.45 0.05
N LEU A 85 2.78 -32.33 -0.30
CA LEU A 85 3.36 -31.40 0.68
C LEU A 85 2.29 -30.84 1.62
N TYR A 86 1.13 -30.44 1.07
CA TYR A 86 0.01 -29.95 1.87
C TYR A 86 -0.51 -31.02 2.85
N LEU A 87 -0.68 -32.26 2.39
CA LEU A 87 -1.13 -33.38 3.22
C LEU A 87 -0.12 -33.71 4.32
N THR A 88 1.18 -33.72 4.00
CA THR A 88 2.24 -33.93 4.99
C THR A 88 2.21 -32.85 6.08
N CYS A 89 2.10 -31.57 5.71
CA CYS A 89 2.00 -30.47 6.69
C CYS A 89 0.75 -30.62 7.57
N ARG A 90 -0.39 -30.96 6.94
CA ARG A 90 -1.66 -31.17 7.63
C ARG A 90 -1.56 -32.31 8.65
N ASP A 91 -0.93 -33.42 8.28
CA ASP A 91 -0.84 -34.61 9.12
C ASP A 91 0.13 -34.40 10.28
N LYS A 92 1.23 -33.66 10.08
CA LYS A 92 2.11 -33.21 11.17
C LYS A 92 1.39 -32.31 12.16
N LEU A 93 0.66 -31.29 11.67
CA LEU A 93 -0.15 -30.40 12.53
C LEU A 93 -1.23 -31.17 13.32
N LYS A 94 -1.88 -32.16 12.72
CA LYS A 94 -2.90 -32.97 13.40
C LYS A 94 -2.33 -33.88 14.50
N LYS A 95 -1.09 -34.33 14.34
CA LYS A 95 -0.42 -35.18 15.34
C LYS A 95 0.13 -34.40 16.52
N ALA A 96 0.41 -33.11 16.30
CA ALA A 96 0.90 -32.20 17.33
C ALA A 96 -0.22 -31.78 18.28
N ASN A 97 0.04 -31.86 19.59
CA ASN A 97 -0.88 -31.40 20.63
C ASN A 97 -0.75 -29.88 20.87
N ASN A 98 0.45 -29.33 20.71
CA ASN A 98 0.76 -27.93 20.95
C ASN A 98 1.55 -27.33 19.79
N SER A 99 0.88 -27.11 18.66
CA SER A 99 1.53 -26.62 17.44
C SER A 99 1.48 -25.11 17.26
N TYR A 100 2.50 -24.58 16.61
CA TYR A 100 2.63 -23.17 16.24
C TYR A 100 2.74 -23.05 14.72
N ILE A 101 1.90 -22.22 14.09
CA ILE A 101 2.04 -21.88 12.67
C ILE A 101 2.36 -20.41 12.49
N ILE A 102 3.32 -20.11 11.61
CA ILE A 102 3.74 -18.73 11.32
C ILE A 102 3.64 -18.49 9.83
N MET A 103 3.08 -17.35 9.43
CA MET A 103 3.10 -16.87 8.05
C MET A 103 3.97 -15.63 7.94
N ASP A 104 5.19 -15.80 7.43
CA ASP A 104 6.06 -14.70 7.02
C ASP A 104 5.61 -14.11 5.68
N GLU A 105 5.78 -12.80 5.51
CA GLU A 105 5.26 -12.04 4.36
C GLU A 105 3.76 -12.30 4.12
N SER A 106 2.95 -12.10 5.16
CA SER A 106 1.51 -12.43 5.20
C SER A 106 0.67 -11.83 4.06
N LEU A 107 1.15 -10.79 3.36
CA LEU A 107 0.50 -10.27 2.16
C LEU A 107 0.41 -11.29 1.02
N LYS A 108 1.21 -12.37 1.03
CA LYS A 108 1.08 -13.46 0.05
C LYS A 108 -0.27 -14.16 0.15
N ILE A 109 -0.92 -14.16 1.32
CA ILE A 109 -2.24 -14.77 1.52
C ILE A 109 -3.40 -13.77 1.46
N LYS A 110 -3.23 -12.56 0.89
CA LYS A 110 -4.29 -11.53 0.80
C LYS A 110 -5.51 -11.91 -0.06
N ASN A 111 -5.33 -12.75 -1.08
CA ASN A 111 -6.43 -13.17 -1.96
C ASN A 111 -7.11 -14.43 -1.40
N LYS A 112 -8.31 -14.30 -0.82
CA LYS A 112 -9.09 -15.42 -0.26
C LYS A 112 -9.38 -16.55 -1.26
N ASN A 113 -9.45 -16.23 -2.56
CA ASN A 113 -9.80 -17.19 -3.61
C ASN A 113 -8.59 -18.00 -4.07
N ALA A 114 -7.36 -17.57 -3.74
CA ALA A 114 -6.17 -18.29 -4.12
C ALA A 114 -6.05 -19.60 -3.33
N LEU A 115 -5.70 -20.70 -4.01
CA LEU A 115 -5.54 -22.02 -3.39
C LEU A 115 -4.53 -21.98 -2.23
N ARG A 116 -3.43 -21.25 -2.39
CA ARG A 116 -2.41 -21.05 -1.34
C ARG A 116 -3.00 -20.46 -0.06
N THR A 117 -3.88 -19.46 -0.18
CA THR A 117 -4.55 -18.82 0.95
C THR A 117 -5.52 -19.78 1.63
N GLN A 118 -6.31 -20.51 0.83
CA GLN A 118 -7.26 -21.50 1.36
C GLN A 118 -6.55 -22.63 2.10
N ARG A 119 -5.42 -23.12 1.56
CA ARG A 119 -4.59 -24.15 2.22
C ARG A 119 -3.97 -23.62 3.51
N ALA A 120 -3.38 -22.43 3.49
CA ALA A 120 -2.80 -21.80 4.67
C ALA A 120 -3.82 -21.64 5.80
N ILE A 121 -5.03 -21.13 5.50
CA ILE A 121 -6.11 -20.98 6.49
C ILE A 121 -6.60 -22.35 7.00
N LYS A 122 -6.68 -23.37 6.13
CA LYS A 122 -7.05 -24.73 6.56
C LYS A 122 -6.01 -25.34 7.50
N LEU A 123 -4.72 -25.12 7.23
CA LEU A 123 -3.65 -25.55 8.13
C LEU A 123 -3.68 -24.77 9.44
N SER A 124 -3.89 -23.44 9.39
CA SER A 124 -3.87 -22.62 10.61
C SER A 124 -4.98 -22.98 11.59
N ARG A 125 -6.14 -23.45 11.10
CA ARG A 125 -7.22 -23.98 11.94
C ARG A 125 -6.85 -25.24 12.72
N LEU A 126 -5.81 -25.96 12.31
CA LEU A 126 -5.30 -27.14 13.03
C LEU A 126 -4.24 -26.77 14.08
N ALA A 127 -3.63 -25.60 13.97
CA ALA A 127 -2.59 -25.17 14.91
C ALA A 127 -3.18 -24.65 16.22
N SER A 128 -2.43 -24.70 17.32
CA SER A 128 -2.81 -24.07 18.60
C SER A 128 -2.51 -22.57 18.58
N TYR A 129 -1.30 -22.21 18.15
CA TYR A 129 -0.82 -20.82 18.09
C TYR A 129 -0.61 -20.37 16.64
N LYS A 130 -0.88 -19.08 16.36
CA LYS A 130 -0.80 -18.49 15.01
C LYS A 130 -0.13 -17.14 15.05
N LEU A 131 0.88 -16.95 14.22
CA LEU A 131 1.51 -15.64 14.03
C LEU A 131 1.51 -15.27 12.55
N ILE A 132 1.20 -14.03 12.23
CA ILE A 132 1.49 -13.45 10.92
C ILE A 132 2.57 -12.39 11.07
N MET A 133 3.46 -12.29 10.10
CA MET A 133 4.53 -11.29 10.10
C MET A 133 4.54 -10.54 8.78
N ASN A 134 4.76 -9.22 8.84
CA ASN A 134 5.04 -8.44 7.65
C ASN A 134 5.75 -7.10 7.95
N GLY A 135 6.33 -6.46 6.93
CA GLY A 135 6.84 -5.09 6.97
C GLY A 135 5.77 -4.02 7.16
N THR A 136 4.58 -4.23 6.60
CA THR A 136 3.47 -3.27 6.60
C THR A 136 2.13 -4.00 6.72
N PRO A 137 1.19 -3.56 7.57
CA PRO A 137 -0.08 -4.28 7.79
C PRO A 137 -0.96 -4.41 6.53
N LEU A 138 -0.84 -3.47 5.60
CA LEU A 138 -1.75 -3.31 4.47
C LEU A 138 -0.98 -3.17 3.16
N SER A 139 -1.47 -3.84 2.10
CA SER A 139 -0.93 -3.65 0.75
C SER A 139 -1.66 -2.53 0.01
N ARG A 140 -3.00 -2.58 -0.04
CA ARG A 140 -3.83 -1.63 -0.82
C ARG A 140 -5.26 -1.43 -0.29
N ASN A 141 -5.88 -2.43 0.34
CA ASN A 141 -7.30 -2.43 0.68
C ASN A 141 -7.55 -3.15 2.01
N ILE A 142 -8.55 -2.71 2.79
CA ILE A 142 -8.97 -3.38 4.04
C ILE A 142 -9.43 -4.82 3.84
N LEU A 143 -9.92 -5.17 2.65
CA LEU A 143 -10.23 -6.54 2.27
C LEU A 143 -9.00 -7.46 2.33
N ASP A 144 -7.79 -6.93 2.18
CA ASP A 144 -6.54 -7.69 2.32
C ASP A 144 -6.31 -8.18 3.76
N LEU A 145 -6.96 -7.55 4.76
CA LEU A 145 -6.91 -7.98 6.16
C LEU A 145 -7.76 -9.23 6.40
N TRP A 146 -8.83 -9.42 5.63
CA TRP A 146 -9.79 -10.50 5.88
C TRP A 146 -9.11 -11.87 5.97
N SER A 147 -8.34 -12.24 4.96
CA SER A 147 -7.69 -13.55 4.94
C SER A 147 -6.59 -13.69 5.99
N GLN A 148 -5.94 -12.59 6.37
CA GLN A 148 -4.94 -12.57 7.44
C GLN A 148 -5.60 -12.79 8.81
N LEU A 149 -6.74 -12.14 9.07
CA LEU A 149 -7.52 -12.33 10.29
C LEU A 149 -8.16 -13.71 10.34
N GLU A 150 -8.65 -14.23 9.21
CA GLU A 150 -9.11 -15.63 9.11
C GLU A 150 -8.00 -16.65 9.37
N PHE A 151 -6.77 -16.36 8.92
CA PHE A 151 -5.61 -17.20 9.21
C PHE A 151 -5.32 -17.23 10.71
N LEU A 152 -5.36 -16.07 11.37
CA LEU A 152 -5.18 -15.96 12.83
C LEU A 152 -6.32 -16.65 13.59
N SER A 153 -7.55 -16.17 13.43
CA SER A 153 -8.73 -16.80 13.99
C SER A 153 -10.02 -16.16 13.43
N PRO A 154 -10.99 -16.97 12.95
CA PRO A 154 -12.29 -16.46 12.53
C PRO A 154 -13.06 -15.79 13.68
N LYS A 155 -12.69 -16.07 14.94
CA LYS A 155 -13.32 -15.47 16.13
C LYS A 155 -12.97 -13.99 16.33
N ILE A 156 -11.91 -13.47 15.70
CA ILE A 156 -11.50 -12.06 15.84
C ILE A 156 -12.59 -11.15 15.28
N LEU A 157 -13.07 -11.46 14.07
CA LEU A 157 -14.14 -10.70 13.43
C LEU A 157 -15.52 -11.30 13.74
N ASN A 158 -15.60 -12.62 13.86
CA ASN A 158 -16.85 -13.36 14.01
C ASN A 158 -17.90 -12.99 12.95
N LEU A 159 -17.44 -12.81 11.71
CA LEU A 159 -18.27 -12.50 10.55
C LEU A 159 -18.00 -13.55 9.46
N THR A 160 -18.85 -13.59 8.45
CA THR A 160 -18.53 -14.18 7.14
C THR A 160 -17.93 -13.11 6.23
N PHE A 161 -17.26 -13.53 5.15
CA PHE A 161 -16.70 -12.55 4.21
C PHE A 161 -17.77 -11.63 3.60
N SER A 162 -18.98 -12.15 3.36
CA SER A 162 -20.11 -11.36 2.85
C SER A 162 -20.56 -10.31 3.87
N GLN A 163 -20.66 -10.69 5.14
CA GLN A 163 -20.98 -9.76 6.22
C GLN A 163 -19.87 -8.73 6.44
N PHE A 164 -18.60 -9.13 6.39
CA PHE A 164 -17.46 -8.22 6.46
C PHE A 164 -17.53 -7.17 5.35
N LYS A 165 -17.74 -7.61 4.11
CA LYS A 165 -17.96 -6.73 2.97
C LYS A 165 -19.11 -5.76 3.23
N LYS A 166 -20.28 -6.25 3.65
CA LYS A 166 -21.45 -5.40 3.92
C LYS A 166 -21.24 -4.42 5.08
N THR A 167 -20.47 -4.81 6.09
CA THR A 167 -20.25 -4.02 7.32
C THR A 167 -19.21 -2.93 7.13
N PHE A 168 -18.17 -3.21 6.34
CA PHE A 168 -17.00 -2.33 6.22
C PHE A 168 -16.80 -1.75 4.82
N CYS A 169 -17.50 -2.21 3.79
CA CYS A 169 -17.34 -1.75 2.41
C CYS A 169 -18.69 -1.36 1.80
N GLU A 170 -18.72 -0.18 1.18
CA GLU A 170 -19.79 0.22 0.27
C GLU A 170 -19.36 -0.11 -1.17
N TYR A 171 -20.21 -0.82 -1.91
CA TYR A 171 -19.96 -1.19 -3.30
C TYR A 171 -20.79 -0.35 -4.25
N VAL A 172 -20.23 -0.07 -5.43
CA VAL A 172 -20.94 0.44 -6.60
C VAL A 172 -20.76 -0.59 -7.71
N THR A 173 -21.88 -1.06 -8.26
CA THR A 173 -21.89 -1.95 -9.41
C THR A 173 -21.81 -1.11 -10.69
N ILE A 174 -20.75 -1.32 -11.46
CA ILE A 174 -20.60 -0.71 -12.78
C ILE A 174 -20.99 -1.75 -13.82
N THR A 175 -22.07 -1.49 -14.55
CA THR A 175 -22.51 -2.32 -15.66
C THR A 175 -22.02 -1.71 -16.97
N GLN A 176 -21.13 -2.41 -17.66
CA GLN A 176 -20.77 -2.13 -19.05
C GLN A 176 -21.67 -2.97 -19.97
N LEU A 177 -22.36 -2.29 -20.88
CA LEU A 177 -23.11 -2.89 -21.96
C LEU A 177 -22.25 -2.82 -23.22
N THR A 178 -21.89 -3.97 -23.78
CA THR A 178 -21.42 -4.07 -25.17
C THR A 178 -22.56 -4.62 -26.04
N GLU A 179 -22.49 -4.43 -27.36
CA GLU A 179 -23.53 -4.89 -28.30
C GLU A 179 -23.89 -6.38 -28.15
N THR A 180 -23.00 -7.19 -27.57
CA THR A 180 -23.16 -8.65 -27.43
C THR A 180 -23.09 -9.16 -25.99
N ASN A 181 -22.74 -8.34 -24.99
CA ASN A 181 -22.63 -8.82 -23.59
C ASN A 181 -22.85 -7.73 -22.53
N LYS A 182 -23.50 -8.12 -21.42
CA LYS A 182 -23.63 -7.30 -20.21
C LYS A 182 -22.62 -7.77 -19.17
N GLN A 183 -21.56 -6.98 -18.93
CA GLN A 183 -20.59 -7.27 -17.87
C GLN A 183 -20.79 -6.28 -16.71
N SER A 184 -20.94 -6.79 -15.49
CA SER A 184 -21.06 -5.97 -14.28
C SER A 184 -19.88 -6.24 -13.35
N MET A 185 -19.27 -5.19 -12.82
CA MET A 185 -18.16 -5.27 -11.86
C MET A 185 -18.45 -4.41 -10.64
N ASP A 186 -18.34 -5.01 -9.45
CA ASP A 186 -18.46 -4.29 -8.19
C ASP A 186 -17.14 -3.65 -7.80
N ILE A 187 -17.16 -2.35 -7.56
CA ILE A 187 -16.01 -1.57 -7.09
C ILE A 187 -16.31 -1.02 -5.70
N ILE A 188 -15.34 -1.06 -4.80
CA ILE A 188 -15.49 -0.45 -3.47
C ILE A 188 -15.46 1.06 -3.62
N LYS A 189 -16.54 1.72 -3.20
CA LYS A 189 -16.72 3.17 -3.21
C LYS A 189 -16.13 3.83 -1.96
N GLN A 190 -16.33 3.22 -0.80
CA GLN A 190 -15.91 3.76 0.49
C GLN A 190 -15.86 2.66 1.56
N TYR A 191 -15.10 2.89 2.63
CA TYR A 191 -15.13 2.05 3.83
C TYR A 191 -15.93 2.70 4.95
N HIS A 192 -16.60 1.88 5.74
CA HIS A 192 -17.39 2.30 6.89
C HIS A 192 -16.91 1.57 8.15
N ASN A 193 -17.21 2.10 9.34
CA ASN A 193 -16.95 1.45 10.63
C ASN A 193 -15.48 1.04 10.90
N LEU A 194 -14.53 1.85 10.41
CA LEU A 194 -13.10 1.55 10.56
C LEU A 194 -12.64 1.58 12.02
N GLU A 195 -13.15 2.50 12.83
CA GLU A 195 -12.84 2.57 14.26
C GLU A 195 -13.24 1.29 14.99
N TYR A 196 -14.41 0.74 14.66
CA TYR A 196 -14.88 -0.53 15.21
C TYR A 196 -13.96 -1.68 14.79
N LEU A 197 -13.58 -1.73 13.50
CA LEU A 197 -12.63 -2.73 13.03
C LEU A 197 -11.29 -2.63 13.78
N TYR A 198 -10.74 -1.43 13.93
CA TYR A 198 -9.50 -1.19 14.66
C TYR A 198 -9.61 -1.67 16.11
N LYS A 199 -10.70 -1.33 16.80
CA LYS A 199 -10.94 -1.79 18.17
C LYS A 199 -10.90 -3.32 18.30
N LEU A 200 -11.41 -4.06 17.31
CA LEU A 200 -11.41 -5.52 17.30
C LEU A 200 -10.02 -6.12 17.08
N ILE A 201 -9.19 -5.50 16.23
CA ILE A 201 -7.92 -6.10 15.78
C ILE A 201 -6.70 -5.59 16.56
N THR A 202 -6.73 -4.37 17.10
CA THR A 202 -5.63 -3.72 17.81
C THR A 202 -5.02 -4.55 18.95
N PRO A 203 -5.79 -5.33 19.74
CA PRO A 203 -5.21 -6.18 20.78
C PRO A 203 -4.20 -7.19 20.23
N PHE A 204 -4.48 -7.75 19.05
CA PHE A 204 -3.69 -8.82 18.44
C PHE A 204 -2.60 -8.31 17.50
N ILE A 205 -2.50 -7.00 17.27
CA ILE A 205 -1.58 -6.39 16.32
C ILE A 205 -0.51 -5.59 17.06
N PHE A 206 0.76 -5.93 16.85
CA PHE A 206 1.87 -5.04 17.15
C PHE A 206 2.37 -4.41 15.85
N SER A 207 2.48 -3.08 15.82
CA SER A 207 3.05 -2.36 14.67
C SER A 207 4.09 -1.35 15.14
N SER A 208 5.32 -1.44 14.61
CA SER A 208 6.39 -0.47 14.86
C SER A 208 6.24 0.84 14.04
N SER A 209 5.01 1.11 13.60
CA SER A 209 4.56 2.42 13.12
C SER A 209 3.62 2.86 14.25
N ILE A 210 4.03 3.67 15.20
CA ILE A 210 4.39 5.09 15.09
C ILE A 210 5.06 5.44 16.43
N ASP A 211 6.34 5.81 16.38
CA ASP A 211 6.94 6.82 17.24
C ASP A 211 8.20 7.30 16.52
N LEU A 212 7.97 7.81 15.32
CA LEU A 212 8.90 8.80 14.80
C LEU A 212 8.59 10.04 15.64
N LYS A 213 9.53 10.49 16.48
CA LYS A 213 9.44 11.77 17.20
C LYS A 213 9.48 12.99 16.27
N VAL A 214 9.20 12.77 14.99
CA VAL A 214 9.29 13.75 13.92
C VAL A 214 7.94 13.78 13.23
N ASP A 215 7.46 14.99 12.99
CA ASP A 215 6.18 15.22 12.34
C ASP A 215 6.32 15.14 10.82
N TRP A 216 5.17 15.09 10.14
CA TRP A 216 5.11 15.32 8.71
C TRP A 216 4.16 16.47 8.39
N HIS A 217 4.49 17.24 7.36
CA HIS A 217 3.71 18.39 6.93
C HIS A 217 3.42 18.31 5.44
N TYR A 218 2.14 18.39 5.08
CA TYR A 218 1.70 18.57 3.70
C TYR A 218 1.46 20.05 3.45
N ILE A 219 2.17 20.61 2.47
CA ILE A 219 2.11 22.03 2.12
C ILE A 219 1.73 22.12 0.66
N ARG A 220 0.59 22.76 0.39
CA ARG A 220 0.15 23.05 -0.97
C ARG A 220 0.68 24.41 -1.40
N HIS A 221 1.20 24.47 -2.62
CA HIS A 221 1.62 25.70 -3.29
C HIS A 221 0.81 25.84 -4.57
N ASP A 222 -0.01 26.89 -4.61
CA ASP A 222 -0.79 27.21 -5.80
C ASP A 222 0.06 27.97 -6.82
N TYR A 223 -0.12 27.66 -8.11
CA TYR A 223 0.51 28.38 -9.21
C TYR A 223 -0.49 28.66 -10.33
N SER A 224 -0.25 29.76 -11.05
CA SER A 224 -0.98 30.10 -12.26
C SER A 224 -0.32 29.46 -13.47
N ILE A 225 -1.11 28.79 -14.31
CA ILE A 225 -0.63 28.26 -15.59
C ILE A 225 -0.44 29.42 -16.58
N ASP A 226 0.68 29.40 -17.31
CA ASP A 226 0.96 30.37 -18.36
C ASP A 226 -0.18 30.45 -19.38
N GLU A 227 -0.58 31.65 -19.80
CA GLU A 227 -1.77 31.88 -20.63
C GLU A 227 -1.81 31.01 -21.91
N ALA A 228 -0.66 30.87 -22.59
CA ALA A 228 -0.54 30.04 -23.78
C ALA A 228 -0.75 28.54 -23.50
N LEU A 229 -0.30 28.04 -22.34
CA LEU A 229 -0.49 26.66 -21.93
C LEU A 229 -1.93 26.41 -21.45
N LEU A 230 -2.52 27.38 -20.76
CA LEU A 230 -3.89 27.34 -20.30
C LEU A 230 -4.87 27.30 -21.49
N LYS A 231 -4.63 28.12 -22.52
CA LYS A 231 -5.39 28.04 -23.77
C LYS A 231 -5.34 26.64 -24.39
N LYS A 232 -4.15 26.04 -24.46
CA LYS A 232 -3.95 24.68 -24.97
C LYS A 232 -4.64 23.61 -24.11
N TYR A 233 -4.66 23.79 -22.79
CA TYR A 233 -5.41 22.92 -21.88
C TYR A 233 -6.91 22.90 -22.23
N TYR A 234 -7.53 24.07 -22.39
CA TYR A 234 -8.94 24.17 -22.75
C TYR A 234 -9.24 23.69 -24.17
N GLU A 235 -8.35 23.94 -25.15
CA GLU A 235 -8.50 23.38 -26.51
C GLU A 235 -8.50 21.85 -26.49
N LEU A 236 -7.59 21.22 -25.73
CA LEU A 236 -7.57 19.77 -25.54
C LEU A 236 -8.84 19.29 -24.84
N LYS A 237 -9.27 19.97 -23.78
CA LYS A 237 -10.50 19.67 -23.04
C LYS A 237 -11.72 19.61 -23.97
N GLU A 238 -11.88 20.63 -24.81
CA GLU A 238 -12.97 20.73 -25.78
C GLU A 238 -12.91 19.64 -26.87
N ASP A 239 -11.72 19.31 -27.37
CA ASP A 239 -11.54 18.22 -28.33
C ASP A 239 -11.94 16.86 -27.73
N TYR A 240 -11.55 16.60 -26.48
CA TYR A 240 -11.96 15.38 -25.77
C TYR A 240 -13.48 15.33 -25.51
N LEU A 241 -14.10 16.45 -25.16
CA LEU A 241 -15.56 16.57 -25.02
C LEU A 241 -16.29 16.21 -26.32
N LYS A 242 -15.84 16.77 -27.45
CA LYS A 242 -16.43 16.48 -28.77
C LYS A 242 -16.29 15.02 -29.18
N LYS A 243 -15.11 14.42 -28.95
CA LYS A 243 -14.85 13.00 -29.24
C LYS A 243 -15.71 12.07 -28.39
N ALA A 244 -15.97 12.43 -27.14
CA ALA A 244 -16.84 11.66 -26.26
C ALA A 244 -18.31 11.75 -26.67
N ALA A 245 -18.80 12.95 -27.01
CA ALA A 245 -20.16 13.18 -27.46
C ALA A 245 -20.50 12.44 -28.77
N ALA A 246 -19.50 12.23 -29.64
CA ALA A 246 -19.67 11.53 -30.92
C ALA A 246 -19.77 10.00 -30.80
N TYR A 247 -19.77 9.39 -29.60
CA TYR A 247 -19.71 7.93 -29.37
C TYR A 247 -18.61 7.18 -30.15
N THR A 248 -17.64 7.91 -30.69
CA THR A 248 -16.73 7.39 -31.73
C THR A 248 -15.51 6.69 -31.11
N ILE A 249 -15.19 6.92 -29.83
CA ILE A 249 -14.00 6.36 -29.17
C ILE A 249 -14.31 6.02 -27.69
N ASN A 250 -13.85 4.84 -27.25
CA ASN A 250 -13.78 4.48 -25.84
C ASN A 250 -12.61 5.25 -25.19
N ILE A 251 -12.82 6.51 -24.81
CA ILE A 251 -11.74 7.39 -24.31
C ILE A 251 -11.25 6.89 -22.95
N ASN A 252 -9.99 6.50 -22.88
CA ASN A 252 -9.35 6.18 -21.62
C ASN A 252 -9.08 7.46 -20.83
N PHE A 253 -9.88 7.72 -19.80
CA PHE A 253 -9.76 8.88 -18.92
C PHE A 253 -8.32 9.11 -18.41
N LEU A 254 -7.60 8.02 -18.08
CA LEU A 254 -6.24 8.14 -17.55
C LEU A 254 -5.26 8.66 -18.60
N GLU A 255 -5.47 8.29 -19.86
CA GLU A 255 -4.66 8.75 -20.98
C GLU A 255 -4.94 10.23 -21.28
N MET A 256 -6.22 10.61 -21.32
CA MET A 256 -6.67 11.99 -21.49
C MET A 256 -6.07 12.92 -20.43
N SER A 257 -6.26 12.58 -19.15
CA SER A 257 -5.77 13.37 -18.02
C SER A 257 -4.23 13.47 -18.01
N GLN A 258 -3.53 12.42 -18.43
CA GLN A 258 -2.08 12.48 -18.60
C GLN A 258 -1.66 13.46 -19.70
N VAL A 259 -2.36 13.47 -20.83
CA VAL A 259 -2.09 14.40 -21.95
C VAL A 259 -2.40 15.84 -21.55
N MET A 260 -3.53 16.07 -20.87
CA MET A 260 -3.91 17.39 -20.37
C MET A 260 -2.90 17.90 -19.36
N GLN A 261 -2.53 17.11 -18.34
CA GLN A 261 -1.52 17.54 -17.36
C GLN A 261 -0.13 17.73 -17.99
N HIS A 262 0.22 16.96 -19.03
CA HIS A 262 1.47 17.17 -19.76
C HIS A 262 1.51 18.51 -20.50
N CYS A 263 0.36 19.11 -20.86
CA CYS A 263 0.37 20.36 -21.61
C CYS A 263 0.91 21.53 -20.77
N TYR A 264 0.63 21.55 -19.47
CA TYR A 264 1.05 22.61 -18.53
C TYR A 264 2.16 22.17 -17.57
N CYS A 265 2.78 21.00 -17.78
CA CYS A 265 3.80 20.46 -16.87
C CYS A 265 5.03 21.37 -16.67
N LEU A 266 5.33 22.24 -17.64
CA LEU A 266 6.45 23.19 -17.58
C LEU A 266 6.01 24.64 -17.31
N SER A 267 4.86 24.85 -16.65
CA SER A 267 4.42 26.22 -16.30
C SER A 267 5.50 26.97 -15.53
N SER A 268 5.77 28.21 -15.92
CA SER A 268 6.91 28.99 -15.44
C SER A 268 6.96 29.16 -13.92
N GLU A 269 5.81 29.47 -13.30
CA GLU A 269 5.69 29.66 -11.85
C GLU A 269 6.07 28.42 -11.04
N LYS A 270 5.93 27.20 -11.60
CA LYS A 270 6.37 25.98 -10.91
C LYS A 270 7.88 26.01 -10.64
N PHE A 271 8.66 26.54 -11.56
CA PHE A 271 10.11 26.66 -11.40
C PHE A 271 10.45 27.72 -10.36
N THR A 272 9.75 28.86 -10.35
CA THR A 272 9.93 29.92 -9.35
C THR A 272 9.63 29.41 -7.93
N ILE A 273 8.52 28.68 -7.74
CA ILE A 273 8.19 28.08 -6.45
C ILE A 273 9.24 27.02 -6.07
N THR A 274 9.62 26.15 -7.01
CA THR A 274 10.62 25.11 -6.75
C THR A 274 11.97 25.72 -6.35
N GLU A 275 12.41 26.79 -7.01
CA GLU A 275 13.63 27.52 -6.68
C GLU A 275 13.56 28.07 -5.25
N SER A 276 12.44 28.68 -4.86
CA SER A 276 12.25 29.19 -3.49
C SER A 276 12.30 28.09 -2.41
N LEU A 277 11.82 26.88 -2.73
CA LEU A 277 11.81 25.75 -1.82
C LEU A 277 13.19 25.08 -1.71
N VAL A 278 13.93 25.07 -2.81
CA VAL A 278 15.25 24.44 -2.93
C VAL A 278 16.37 25.30 -2.32
N ASN A 279 16.26 26.62 -2.40
CA ASN A 279 17.34 27.55 -2.04
C ASN A 279 17.87 27.30 -0.61
N GLY A 280 19.13 26.88 -0.50
CA GLY A 280 19.80 26.57 0.76
C GLY A 280 19.41 25.22 1.38
N LYS A 281 18.71 24.36 0.62
CA LYS A 281 18.22 23.04 1.03
C LYS A 281 18.47 21.95 -0.02
N GLU A 282 19.41 22.19 -0.94
CA GLU A 282 19.68 21.35 -2.11
C GLU A 282 19.97 19.89 -1.72
N ASP A 283 20.74 19.69 -0.65
CA ASP A 283 21.17 18.36 -0.15
C ASP A 283 20.05 17.60 0.59
N THR A 284 18.99 18.29 1.00
CA THR A 284 17.89 17.73 1.81
C THR A 284 16.58 17.59 1.03
N THR A 285 16.57 18.05 -0.21
CA THR A 285 15.38 18.13 -1.07
C THR A 285 15.44 17.13 -2.22
N ILE A 286 14.31 16.47 -2.48
CA ILE A 286 14.10 15.64 -3.66
C ILE A 286 12.94 16.18 -4.46
N ILE A 287 13.11 16.29 -5.78
CA ILE A 287 12.04 16.67 -6.69
C ILE A 287 11.51 15.41 -7.38
N PHE A 288 10.23 15.15 -7.18
CA PHE A 288 9.48 14.10 -7.87
C PHE A 288 8.76 14.68 -9.10
N CYS A 289 9.03 14.11 -10.26
CA CYS A 289 8.34 14.42 -11.50
C CYS A 289 7.76 13.15 -12.14
N LYS A 290 6.80 13.34 -13.03
CA LYS A 290 6.09 12.26 -13.73
C LYS A 290 6.53 12.18 -15.18
N TYR A 291 6.72 13.33 -15.81
CA TYR A 291 7.00 13.40 -17.25
C TYR A 291 8.50 13.46 -17.51
N LYS A 292 8.96 12.77 -18.55
CA LYS A 292 10.35 12.85 -19.02
C LYS A 292 10.74 14.30 -19.37
N ARG A 293 9.80 15.05 -19.96
CA ARG A 293 9.97 16.47 -20.28
C ARG A 293 10.21 17.32 -19.03
N SER A 294 9.48 17.06 -17.94
CA SER A 294 9.71 17.70 -16.64
C SER A 294 11.07 17.29 -16.06
N GLU A 295 11.42 15.99 -16.12
CA GLU A 295 12.72 15.49 -15.63
C GLU A 295 13.90 16.19 -16.32
N GLU A 296 13.88 16.28 -17.65
CA GLU A 296 14.92 16.95 -18.44
C GLU A 296 15.04 18.45 -18.09
N ALA A 297 13.90 19.15 -17.95
CA ALA A 297 13.89 20.57 -17.59
C ALA A 297 14.39 20.81 -16.16
N LEU A 298 13.98 19.97 -15.21
CA LEU A 298 14.39 20.05 -13.81
C LEU A 298 15.87 19.75 -13.62
N LEU A 299 16.41 18.74 -14.30
CA LEU A 299 17.85 18.42 -14.25
C LEU A 299 18.70 19.57 -14.81
N LYS A 300 18.17 20.32 -15.79
CA LYS A 300 18.85 21.51 -16.33
C LYS A 300 18.76 22.72 -15.38
N ALA A 301 17.61 22.92 -14.75
CA ALA A 301 17.37 24.05 -13.84
C ALA A 301 18.01 23.88 -12.46
N PHE A 302 18.04 22.64 -11.95
CA PHE A 302 18.47 22.30 -10.58
C PHE A 302 19.52 21.17 -10.60
N PRO A 303 20.74 21.41 -11.12
CA PRO A 303 21.74 20.35 -11.32
C PRO A 303 22.22 19.70 -10.02
N ASN A 304 22.14 20.42 -8.90
CA ASN A 304 22.61 19.96 -7.59
C ASN A 304 21.51 19.29 -6.76
N VAL A 305 20.28 19.21 -7.25
CA VAL A 305 19.14 18.63 -6.53
C VAL A 305 18.82 17.24 -7.07
N LYS A 306 18.43 16.33 -6.17
CA LYS A 306 18.01 15.00 -6.60
C LYS A 306 16.65 15.07 -7.30
N VAL A 307 16.63 14.83 -8.61
CA VAL A 307 15.40 14.64 -9.40
C VAL A 307 15.11 13.15 -9.58
N THR A 308 13.87 12.73 -9.38
CA THR A 308 13.44 11.34 -9.60
C THR A 308 12.00 11.22 -10.09
N THR A 309 11.62 10.02 -10.51
CA THR A 309 10.26 9.73 -10.97
C THR A 309 9.58 8.69 -10.09
N PHE A 310 8.25 8.73 -10.04
CA PHE A 310 7.45 7.75 -9.31
C PHE A 310 7.76 6.31 -9.72
N ALA A 311 8.04 6.06 -11.00
CA ALA A 311 8.42 4.73 -11.50
C ALA A 311 9.80 4.28 -10.97
N LYS A 312 10.80 5.17 -10.98
CA LYS A 312 12.16 4.89 -10.47
C LYS A 312 12.20 4.72 -8.94
N SER A 313 11.25 5.32 -8.20
CA SER A 313 11.14 5.12 -6.74
C SER A 313 10.66 3.71 -6.32
N SER A 314 10.16 2.89 -7.26
CA SER A 314 9.72 1.51 -6.98
C SER A 314 10.88 0.56 -6.64
N TYR A 315 12.12 0.90 -7.04
CA TYR A 315 13.32 0.05 -6.89
C TYR A 315 13.91 -0.03 -5.46
N GLY A 316 13.17 0.35 -4.42
CA GLY A 316 13.64 0.12 -3.05
C GLY A 316 14.63 1.14 -2.50
N LEU A 317 14.84 2.28 -3.17
CA LEU A 317 15.81 3.32 -2.75
C LEU A 317 15.57 3.77 -1.31
N ASN A 318 16.65 3.86 -0.53
CA ASN A 318 16.66 4.49 0.78
C ASN A 318 16.94 5.98 0.62
N LEU A 319 16.02 6.85 1.03
CA LEU A 319 16.11 8.30 0.87
C LEU A 319 16.05 9.05 2.21
N GLN A 320 16.42 8.39 3.31
CA GLN A 320 16.39 8.98 4.66
C GLN A 320 17.27 10.23 4.86
N ALA A 321 18.30 10.40 4.03
CA ALA A 321 19.13 11.60 4.08
C ALA A 321 18.36 12.87 3.72
N TYR A 322 17.20 12.73 3.07
CA TYR A 322 16.33 13.81 2.66
C TYR A 322 15.12 13.87 3.60
N ASN A 323 14.65 15.09 3.86
CA ASN A 323 13.43 15.33 4.63
C ASN A 323 12.46 16.27 3.90
N GLN A 324 12.78 16.69 2.67
CA GLN A 324 11.88 17.48 1.83
C GLN A 324 11.61 16.77 0.50
N ILE A 325 10.33 16.66 0.12
CA ILE A 325 9.92 16.24 -1.22
C ILE A 325 9.09 17.35 -1.87
N ILE A 326 9.45 17.71 -3.10
CA ILE A 326 8.67 18.57 -3.97
C ILE A 326 8.03 17.69 -5.05
N TYR A 327 6.70 17.62 -5.05
CA TYR A 327 5.94 16.97 -6.10
C TYR A 327 5.67 17.97 -7.22
N PHE A 328 6.61 18.03 -8.15
CA PHE A 328 6.56 18.94 -9.28
C PHE A 328 5.41 18.57 -10.23
N ASP A 329 5.22 17.29 -10.52
CA ASP A 329 4.05 16.80 -11.26
C ASP A 329 3.18 15.93 -10.36
N LYS A 330 1.86 16.09 -10.43
CA LYS A 330 0.95 15.28 -9.62
C LYS A 330 0.80 13.86 -10.18
N THR A 331 0.63 12.89 -9.28
CA THR A 331 0.29 11.51 -9.64
C THR A 331 -1.18 11.20 -9.33
N PHE A 332 -1.80 10.40 -10.20
CA PHE A 332 -3.16 9.90 -10.04
C PHE A 332 -3.22 8.66 -9.13
N ASP A 333 -2.06 8.05 -8.88
CA ASP A 333 -1.94 6.83 -8.10
C ASP A 333 -1.46 7.16 -6.69
N TYR A 334 -2.41 7.25 -5.75
CA TYR A 334 -2.10 7.43 -4.33
C TYR A 334 -1.14 6.36 -3.79
N SER A 335 -1.13 5.15 -4.35
CA SER A 335 -0.18 4.12 -3.90
C SER A 335 1.26 4.44 -4.28
N GLN A 336 1.49 5.14 -5.40
CA GLN A 336 2.82 5.67 -5.75
C GLN A 336 3.19 6.82 -4.84
N ARG A 337 2.21 7.67 -4.48
CA ARG A 337 2.39 8.75 -3.52
C ARG A 337 2.80 8.24 -2.14
N ASP A 338 2.01 7.36 -1.53
CA ASP A 338 2.33 6.72 -0.23
C ASP A 338 3.69 6.00 -0.26
N GLN A 339 4.02 5.31 -1.35
CA GLN A 339 5.34 4.69 -1.49
C GLN A 339 6.49 5.71 -1.51
N SER A 340 6.32 6.85 -2.18
CA SER A 340 7.33 7.91 -2.24
C SER A 340 7.53 8.58 -0.87
N GLU A 341 6.47 8.86 -0.14
CA GLU A 341 6.51 9.49 1.19
C GLU A 341 7.26 8.60 2.20
N ARG A 342 6.96 7.30 2.18
CA ARG A 342 7.63 6.30 3.03
C ARG A 342 9.12 6.11 2.73
N ARG A 343 9.65 6.70 1.64
CA ARG A 343 11.09 6.67 1.36
C ARG A 343 11.88 7.60 2.27
N ILE A 344 11.29 8.74 2.65
CA ILE A 344 11.90 9.71 3.57
C ILE A 344 11.38 9.51 5.00
N TYR A 345 10.08 9.26 5.17
CA TYR A 345 9.44 9.08 6.47
C TYR A 345 9.45 7.60 6.88
N ARG A 346 10.58 7.17 7.46
CA ARG A 346 10.83 5.80 7.92
C ARG A 346 11.79 5.78 9.13
N THR A 347 11.85 4.66 9.86
CA THR A 347 12.62 4.55 11.12
C THR A 347 14.08 4.93 10.91
N GLY A 348 14.58 5.88 11.69
CA GLY A 348 15.91 6.48 11.54
C GLY A 348 15.90 7.89 10.94
N GLN A 349 14.73 8.40 10.54
CA GLN A 349 14.55 9.82 10.24
C GLN A 349 14.59 10.63 11.54
N VAL A 350 15.39 11.71 11.54
CA VAL A 350 15.62 12.57 12.71
C VAL A 350 15.06 13.99 12.52
N ASN A 351 14.66 14.34 11.30
CA ASN A 351 14.09 15.63 10.95
C ASN A 351 12.63 15.49 10.52
N ASP A 352 11.83 16.53 10.76
CA ASP A 352 10.47 16.60 10.26
C ASP A 352 10.45 16.53 8.72
N CYS A 353 9.46 15.81 8.19
CA CYS A 353 9.32 15.59 6.76
C CYS A 353 8.33 16.58 6.14
N TYR A 354 8.74 17.27 5.09
CA TYR A 354 7.91 18.23 4.36
C TYR A 354 7.58 17.72 2.97
N TYR A 355 6.29 17.69 2.64
CA TYR A 355 5.76 17.30 1.34
C TYR A 355 5.12 18.51 0.68
N HIS A 356 5.74 19.00 -0.39
CA HIS A 356 5.30 20.19 -1.12
C HIS A 356 4.57 19.78 -2.40
N ASP A 357 3.29 20.13 -2.51
CA ASP A 357 2.46 19.87 -3.68
C ASP A 357 2.29 21.13 -4.52
N LEU A 358 2.70 21.10 -5.78
CA LEU A 358 2.41 22.17 -6.73
C LEU A 358 1.03 21.94 -7.36
N SER A 359 0.10 22.88 -7.19
CA SER A 359 -1.28 22.81 -7.68
C SER A 359 -1.60 23.96 -8.63
N GLY A 360 -1.94 23.63 -9.87
CA GLY A 360 -2.35 24.60 -10.88
C GLY A 360 -3.79 25.04 -10.71
N ASN A 361 -4.12 26.21 -11.25
CA ASN A 361 -5.46 26.80 -11.27
C ASN A 361 -6.41 26.17 -12.32
N VAL A 362 -6.48 24.84 -12.38
CA VAL A 362 -7.35 24.07 -13.29
C VAL A 362 -8.11 22.96 -12.56
N GLY A 363 -9.30 22.61 -13.05
CA GLY A 363 -10.14 21.57 -12.44
C GLY A 363 -9.43 20.21 -12.31
N LEU A 364 -8.53 19.90 -13.26
CA LEU A 364 -7.71 18.69 -13.21
C LEU A 364 -6.87 18.56 -11.94
N ASP A 365 -6.17 19.62 -11.55
CA ASP A 365 -5.33 19.59 -10.36
C ASP A 365 -6.18 19.57 -9.08
N HIS A 366 -7.32 20.27 -9.05
CA HIS A 366 -8.27 20.22 -7.92
C HIS A 366 -8.81 18.81 -7.67
N ILE A 367 -9.15 18.09 -8.73
CA ILE A 367 -9.66 16.72 -8.62
C ILE A 367 -8.57 15.77 -8.08
N ILE A 368 -7.33 15.93 -8.56
CA ILE A 368 -6.19 15.15 -8.04
C ILE A 368 -5.95 15.48 -6.55
N ASP A 369 -6.04 16.74 -6.15
CA ASP A 369 -5.87 17.16 -4.75
C ASP A 369 -6.97 16.61 -3.82
N SER A 370 -8.22 16.65 -4.27
CA SER A 370 -9.35 16.03 -3.57
C SER A 370 -9.09 14.52 -3.37
N ASN A 371 -8.49 13.86 -4.35
CA ASN A 371 -8.21 12.44 -4.27
C ASN A 371 -7.07 12.10 -3.29
N ILE A 372 -5.97 12.86 -3.36
CA ILE A 372 -4.82 12.71 -2.45
C ILE A 372 -5.24 12.99 -1.01
N SER A 373 -6.01 14.05 -0.76
CA SER A 373 -6.51 14.38 0.59
C SER A 373 -7.44 13.31 1.17
N LYS A 374 -8.28 12.68 0.32
CA LYS A 374 -9.10 11.53 0.71
C LYS A 374 -8.31 10.22 0.86
N LYS A 375 -7.04 10.20 0.45
CA LYS A 375 -6.16 9.02 0.46
C LYS A 375 -6.75 7.84 -0.34
N THR A 376 -7.45 8.15 -1.43
CA THR A 376 -8.13 7.18 -2.31
C THR A 376 -7.42 7.08 -3.66
N ASN A 377 -7.87 6.20 -4.56
CA ASN A 377 -7.33 6.13 -5.93
C ASN A 377 -8.27 6.87 -6.89
N LEU A 378 -7.75 7.81 -7.69
CA LEU A 378 -8.59 8.68 -8.53
C LEU A 378 -9.39 7.90 -9.57
N LEU A 379 -8.84 6.80 -10.09
CA LEU A 379 -9.60 5.90 -10.98
C LEU A 379 -10.84 5.33 -10.31
N GLN A 380 -10.85 5.12 -9.00
CA GLN A 380 -12.03 4.64 -8.28
C GLN A 380 -13.05 5.75 -8.07
N GLU A 381 -12.60 6.97 -7.80
CA GLU A 381 -13.47 8.15 -7.62
C GLU A 381 -14.16 8.54 -8.93
N ILE A 382 -13.42 8.52 -10.04
CA ILE A 382 -13.96 8.81 -11.37
C ILE A 382 -14.89 7.69 -11.84
N LYS A 383 -14.56 6.42 -11.57
CA LYS A 383 -15.50 5.30 -11.84
C LYS A 383 -16.80 5.41 -11.03
N LYS A 384 -16.72 5.95 -9.81
CA LYS A 384 -17.88 6.23 -8.95
C LYS A 384 -18.75 7.35 -9.52
N GLU A 385 -18.15 8.44 -10.02
CA GLU A 385 -18.89 9.51 -10.70
C GLU A 385 -19.45 9.04 -12.05
N LEU A 386 -18.70 8.23 -12.81
CA LEU A 386 -19.14 7.67 -14.09
C LEU A 386 -20.38 6.77 -13.99
N SER A 387 -20.63 6.21 -12.81
CA SER A 387 -21.78 5.33 -12.53
C SER A 387 -23.10 6.08 -12.29
N GLN A 388 -23.06 7.41 -12.13
CA GLN A 388 -24.25 8.25 -11.99
C GLN A 388 -24.70 8.69 -13.39
N LYS A 389 -25.99 8.48 -13.73
CA LYS A 389 -26.54 8.77 -15.07
C LYS A 389 -26.30 10.25 -15.45
N ASN A 390 -25.71 10.47 -16.64
CA ASN A 390 -25.14 11.71 -17.23
C ASN A 390 -23.67 12.01 -16.88
N SER A 391 -22.80 11.02 -17.06
CA SER A 391 -21.52 10.97 -16.38
C SER A 391 -20.31 11.63 -17.05
N PHE A 392 -20.27 11.79 -18.37
CA PHE A 392 -19.05 12.31 -19.03
C PHE A 392 -18.99 13.84 -19.05
N GLU A 393 -20.09 14.51 -19.42
CA GLU A 393 -20.19 15.98 -19.40
C GLU A 393 -20.08 16.54 -17.98
N VAL A 394 -20.66 15.87 -16.97
CA VAL A 394 -20.57 16.30 -15.56
C VAL A 394 -19.12 16.25 -15.05
N ILE A 395 -18.39 15.20 -15.40
CA ILE A 395 -16.96 15.06 -15.05
C ILE A 395 -16.13 16.11 -15.78
N MET A 396 -16.37 16.33 -17.08
CA MET A 396 -15.66 17.36 -17.84
C MET A 396 -16.04 18.79 -17.43
N ASN A 397 -17.22 19.01 -16.87
CA ASN A 397 -17.60 20.30 -16.28
C ASN A 397 -16.95 20.52 -14.90
N ALA A 398 -16.50 19.46 -14.22
CA ALA A 398 -15.70 19.54 -13.00
C ALA A 398 -14.18 19.73 -13.27
N PHE A 399 -13.70 19.37 -14.47
CA PHE A 399 -12.34 19.63 -14.98
C PHE A 399 -12.17 21.04 -15.55
#